data_AF-A0A951BCU0-F1
#
_entry.id   AF-A0A951BCU0-F1
#
_cell.length_a   1.000
_cell.length_b   1.000
_cell.length_c   1.000
_cell.angle_alpha   90.00
_cell.angle_beta   90.00
_cell.angle_gamma   90.00
#
_symmetry.space_group_name_H-M   'P 1'
#
loop_
_entity.id
_entity.type
_entity.pdbx_description
1 polymer ?
#
loop_
_entity_poly.entity_id
_entity_poly.type
_entity_poly.pdbx_seq_one_letter_code
_entity_poly.pdbx_strand_id
1 'polypeptide(L)'
;MSKQEWERAYRLAWETYYTPDHMATVMRRAVATGISPGKMMFLLLWFYGCVIIEKIHPLEGGYLRRKVRRDRRPGFPVENPFVFYPKYLLDLIAKHVRIGRMIWCLGRVRRAIKRDPNRARFMDLALTPVADDELESLEMFQVSDATRAAAAKAKRMASAAAS
;
A
#
# COMPACT_ATOMS: atom_id res chain seq x y z
N MET A 1 22.10 -13.57 -2.42
CA MET A 1 21.41 -13.09 -1.20
C MET A 1 20.95 -14.26 -0.37
N SER A 2 21.24 -14.25 0.93
CA SER A 2 20.78 -15.23 1.90
C SER A 2 19.27 -15.06 2.20
N LYS A 3 18.65 -16.08 2.82
CA LYS A 3 17.24 -16.00 3.26
C LYS A 3 16.97 -14.77 4.15
N GLN A 4 17.88 -14.49 5.08
CA GLN A 4 17.75 -13.37 6.02
C GLN A 4 17.85 -12.02 5.30
N GLU A 5 18.75 -11.92 4.32
CA GLU A 5 18.87 -10.73 3.48
C GLU A 5 17.59 -10.47 2.67
N TRP A 6 16.99 -11.54 2.12
CA TRP A 6 15.71 -11.43 1.41
C TRP A 6 14.56 -10.99 2.31
N GLU A 7 14.41 -11.59 3.49
CA GLU A 7 13.36 -11.21 4.45
C GLU A 7 13.51 -9.76 4.92
N ARG A 8 14.76 -9.30 5.10
CA ARG A 8 15.07 -7.92 5.45
C ARG A 8 14.73 -6.96 4.31
N ALA A 9 15.16 -7.28 3.09
CA ALA A 9 14.87 -6.46 1.91
C ALA A 9 13.36 -6.33 1.68
N TYR A 10 12.62 -7.43 1.80
CA TYR A 10 11.16 -7.42 1.71
C TYR A 10 10.54 -6.51 2.77
N ARG A 11 10.90 -6.68 4.04
CA ARG A 11 10.37 -5.84 5.13
C ARG A 11 10.68 -4.36 4.91
N LEU A 12 11.90 -4.06 4.51
CA LEU A 12 12.35 -2.70 4.26
C LEU A 12 11.52 -2.04 3.17
N ALA A 13 11.22 -2.75 2.08
CA ALA A 13 10.40 -2.23 0.99
C ALA A 13 9.00 -1.77 1.48
N TRP A 14 8.37 -2.54 2.38
CA TRP A 14 7.08 -2.14 2.95
C TRP A 14 7.22 -0.97 3.94
N GLU A 15 8.25 -0.96 4.78
CA GLU A 15 8.46 0.10 5.76
C GLU A 15 8.79 1.46 5.10
N THR A 16 9.53 1.46 3.99
CA THR A 16 9.86 2.67 3.24
C THR A 16 8.70 3.14 2.36
N TYR A 17 7.89 2.23 1.84
CA TYR A 17 6.72 2.59 1.04
C TYR A 17 5.57 3.13 1.91
N TYR A 18 5.28 2.51 3.05
CA TYR A 18 4.15 2.91 3.91
C TYR A 18 4.57 3.89 5.00
N THR A 19 5.26 4.97 4.61
CA THR A 19 5.46 6.13 5.49
C THR A 19 4.22 7.02 5.48
N PRO A 20 3.92 7.75 6.58
CA PRO A 20 2.77 8.67 6.61
C PRO A 20 2.76 9.70 5.48
N ASP A 21 3.94 10.21 5.12
CA ASP A 21 4.09 11.21 4.07
C ASP A 21 3.85 10.61 2.69
N HIS A 22 4.43 9.44 2.40
CA HIS A 22 4.17 8.76 1.13
C HIS A 22 2.70 8.33 0.99
N MET A 23 2.08 7.83 2.07
CA MET A 23 0.64 7.56 2.10
C MET A 23 -0.20 8.82 1.83
N ALA A 24 0.20 9.98 2.37
CA ALA A 24 -0.46 11.25 2.07
C ALA A 24 -0.33 11.64 0.59
N THR A 25 0.85 11.46 -0.01
CA THR A 25 1.08 11.68 -1.44
C THR A 25 0.20 10.78 -2.30
N VAL A 26 0.15 9.48 -2.01
CA VAL A 26 -0.73 8.53 -2.72
C VAL A 26 -2.20 8.92 -2.57
N MET A 27 -2.62 9.39 -1.40
CA MET A 27 -3.98 9.90 -1.20
C MET A 27 -4.28 11.18 -2.00
N ARG A 28 -3.33 12.10 -2.15
CA ARG A 28 -3.48 13.30 -3.01
C ARG A 28 -3.55 12.91 -4.48
N ARG A 29 -2.68 12.00 -4.93
CA ARG A 29 -2.67 11.42 -6.27
C ARG A 29 -4.01 10.79 -6.62
N ALA A 30 -4.57 10.00 -5.70
CA ALA A 30 -5.88 9.41 -5.86
C ALA A 30 -6.96 10.46 -6.15
N VAL A 31 -6.95 11.60 -5.46
CA VAL A 31 -7.94 12.66 -5.70
C VAL A 31 -7.75 13.31 -7.07
N ALA A 32 -6.50 13.60 -7.46
CA ALA A 32 -6.21 14.16 -8.78
C ALA A 32 -6.70 13.25 -9.92
N THR A 33 -6.65 11.93 -9.72
CA THR A 33 -7.11 10.93 -10.70
C THR A 33 -8.56 10.47 -10.49
N GLY A 34 -9.36 11.19 -9.69
CA GLY A 34 -10.80 10.92 -9.53
C GLY A 34 -11.16 9.82 -8.53
N ILE A 35 -10.19 9.25 -7.82
CA ILE A 35 -10.41 8.26 -6.75
C ILE A 35 -10.68 8.97 -5.42
N SER A 36 -11.68 8.50 -4.67
CA SER A 36 -11.98 9.02 -3.33
C SER A 36 -10.78 8.83 -2.39
N PRO A 37 -10.34 9.90 -1.69
CA PRO A 37 -9.22 9.79 -0.74
C PRO A 37 -9.57 8.87 0.43
N GLY A 38 -10.87 8.64 0.67
CA GLY A 38 -11.34 7.69 1.66
C GLY A 38 -11.12 6.23 1.30
N LYS A 39 -11.42 5.87 0.05
CA LYS A 39 -11.18 4.52 -0.47
C LYS A 39 -9.68 4.23 -0.47
N MET A 40 -8.87 5.20 -0.92
CA MET A 40 -7.41 5.06 -0.91
C MET A 40 -6.85 4.93 0.52
N MET A 41 -7.31 5.75 1.47
CA MET A 41 -6.91 5.64 2.87
C MET A 41 -7.19 4.26 3.45
N PHE A 42 -8.37 3.68 3.17
CA PHE A 42 -8.72 2.34 3.62
C PHE A 42 -7.77 1.28 3.06
N LEU A 43 -7.50 1.30 1.75
CA LEU A 43 -6.57 0.35 1.12
C LEU A 43 -5.16 0.47 1.70
N LEU A 44 -4.65 1.70 1.86
CA LEU A 44 -3.33 1.94 2.44
C LEU A 44 -3.24 1.40 3.89
N LEU A 45 -4.25 1.67 4.71
CA LEU A 45 -4.35 1.14 6.07
C LEU A 45 -4.44 -0.38 6.12
N TRP A 46 -5.21 -0.98 5.20
CA TRP A 46 -5.38 -2.43 5.13
C TRP A 46 -4.05 -3.11 4.83
N PHE A 47 -3.36 -2.65 3.80
CA PHE A 47 -2.06 -3.20 3.37
C PHE A 47 -0.98 -2.99 4.44
N TYR A 48 -0.88 -1.77 4.98
CA TYR A 48 0.02 -1.47 6.09
C TYR A 48 -0.26 -2.35 7.32
N GLY A 49 -1.53 -2.44 7.73
CA GLY A 49 -1.95 -3.23 8.89
C GLY A 49 -1.62 -4.71 8.73
N CYS A 50 -1.94 -5.30 7.58
CA CYS A 50 -1.67 -6.71 7.32
C CYS A 50 -0.16 -7.01 7.35
N VAL A 51 0.65 -6.24 6.63
CA VAL A 51 2.07 -6.57 6.46
C VAL A 51 2.93 -6.09 7.64
N ILE A 52 2.75 -4.85 8.08
CA ILE A 52 3.59 -4.26 9.13
C ILE A 52 3.13 -4.69 10.52
N ILE A 53 1.83 -4.87 10.76
CA ILE A 53 1.30 -5.15 12.10
C ILE A 53 1.02 -6.65 12.29
N GLU A 54 0.28 -7.27 11.38
CA GLU A 54 -0.12 -8.68 11.50
C GLU A 54 0.89 -9.68 10.89
N LYS A 55 1.87 -9.18 10.12
CA LYS A 55 2.92 -9.96 9.46
C LYS A 55 2.35 -11.05 8.54
N ILE A 56 1.29 -10.70 7.81
CA ILE A 56 0.59 -11.56 6.84
C ILE A 56 0.34 -10.81 5.54
N HIS A 57 0.09 -11.55 4.47
CA HIS A 57 -0.26 -10.93 3.20
C HIS A 57 -1.66 -10.27 3.29
N PRO A 58 -1.90 -9.10 2.67
CA PRO A 58 -3.19 -8.42 2.75
C PRO A 58 -4.39 -9.22 2.27
N LEU A 59 -4.18 -10.20 1.38
CA LEU A 59 -5.23 -11.10 0.89
C LEU A 59 -5.59 -12.22 1.88
N GLU A 60 -4.71 -12.51 2.83
CA GLU A 60 -4.92 -13.47 3.92
C GLU A 60 -5.38 -12.75 5.21
N GLY A 61 -5.49 -11.42 5.14
CA GLY A 61 -5.87 -10.55 6.23
C GLY A 61 -7.37 -10.53 6.50
N GLY A 62 -7.71 -10.15 7.73
CA GLY A 62 -9.06 -9.92 8.19
C GLY A 62 -9.10 -8.76 9.16
N TYR A 63 -10.29 -8.33 9.57
CA TYR A 63 -10.43 -7.30 10.61
C TYR A 63 -9.84 -7.74 11.96
N LEU A 64 -10.00 -9.02 12.31
CA LEU A 64 -9.50 -9.60 13.55
C LEU A 64 -8.84 -10.95 13.26
N ARG A 65 -7.63 -11.15 13.78
CA ARG A 65 -6.95 -12.45 13.69
C ARG A 65 -7.38 -13.36 14.84
N ARG A 66 -8.27 -14.31 14.55
CA ARG A 66 -8.65 -15.35 15.51
C ARG A 66 -7.47 -16.29 15.77
N LYS A 67 -7.01 -16.37 17.02
CA LYS A 67 -6.03 -17.38 17.47
C LYS A 67 -6.72 -18.33 18.43
N VAL A 68 -6.68 -19.63 18.13
CA VAL A 68 -7.20 -20.68 19.03
C VAL A 68 -6.01 -21.35 19.71
N ARG A 69 -6.03 -21.39 21.04
CA ARG A 69 -4.93 -21.93 21.85
C ARG A 69 -4.58 -23.39 21.52
N ARG A 70 -5.58 -24.19 21.14
CA ARG A 70 -5.44 -25.61 20.77
C ARG A 70 -4.94 -25.83 19.34
N ASP A 71 -4.97 -24.80 18.48
CA ASP A 71 -4.48 -24.89 17.09
C ASP A 71 -2.95 -24.80 17.09
N ARG A 72 -2.31 -25.90 17.44
CA ARG A 72 -0.85 -26.05 17.48
C ARG A 72 -0.41 -27.12 16.49
N ARG A 73 0.76 -26.91 15.88
CA ARG A 73 1.42 -27.95 15.08
C ARG A 73 1.70 -29.16 15.99
N PRO A 74 1.57 -30.39 15.46
CA PRO A 74 2.02 -31.59 16.16
C PRO A 74 3.43 -31.40 16.71
N GLY A 75 3.65 -31.75 17.98
CA GLY A 75 4.93 -31.58 18.68
C GLY A 75 5.11 -30.25 19.44
N PHE A 76 4.19 -29.28 19.33
CA PHE A 76 4.22 -28.05 20.14
C PHE A 76 3.28 -28.13 21.36
N PRO A 77 3.71 -27.71 22.56
CA PRO A 77 2.87 -27.76 23.75
C PRO A 77 1.69 -26.79 23.68
N VAL A 78 0.56 -27.19 24.25
CA VAL A 78 -0.61 -26.32 24.42
C VAL A 78 -0.35 -25.36 25.57
N GLU A 79 -0.38 -24.05 25.30
CA GLU A 79 -0.19 -23.03 26.33
C GLU A 79 -1.29 -23.07 27.40
N ASN A 80 -0.94 -22.71 28.64
CA ASN A 80 -1.89 -22.56 29.74
C ASN A 80 -2.95 -21.49 29.39
N PRO A 81 -4.27 -21.77 29.56
CA PRO A 81 -5.33 -20.79 29.30
C PRO A 81 -5.12 -19.42 29.96
N PHE A 82 -4.64 -19.39 31.20
CA PHE A 82 -4.41 -18.16 31.98
C PHE A 82 -3.22 -17.33 31.49
N VAL A 83 -2.35 -17.91 30.67
CA VAL A 83 -1.25 -17.19 30.00
C VAL A 83 -1.67 -16.79 28.59
N PHE A 84 -2.29 -17.71 27.86
CA PHE A 84 -2.65 -17.52 26.46
C PHE A 84 -3.63 -16.36 26.25
N TYR A 85 -4.75 -16.32 26.99
CA TYR A 85 -5.81 -15.34 26.73
C TYR A 85 -5.41 -13.91 27.09
N PRO A 86 -4.75 -13.63 28.23
CA PRO A 86 -4.25 -12.29 28.51
C PRO A 86 -3.22 -11.83 27.49
N LYS A 87 -2.26 -12.70 27.11
CA LYS A 87 -1.27 -12.38 26.07
C LYS A 87 -1.94 -12.08 24.73
N TYR A 88 -2.93 -12.88 24.34
CA TYR A 88 -3.68 -12.67 23.10
C TYR A 88 -4.47 -11.35 23.13
N LEU A 89 -5.13 -11.02 24.24
CA LEU A 89 -5.86 -9.78 24.39
C LEU A 89 -4.94 -8.55 24.33
N LEU A 90 -3.79 -8.61 25.02
CA LEU A 90 -2.80 -7.53 24.97
C LEU A 90 -2.21 -7.34 23.56
N ASP A 91 -1.87 -8.44 22.86
CA ASP A 91 -1.43 -8.41 21.46
C ASP A 91 -2.50 -7.75 20.57
N LEU A 92 -3.76 -8.15 20.73
CA LEU A 92 -4.89 -7.59 20.00
C LEU A 92 -5.03 -6.08 20.24
N ILE A 93 -5.06 -5.65 21.50
CA ILE A 93 -5.20 -4.24 21.88
C ILE A 93 -4.03 -3.43 21.33
N ALA A 94 -2.78 -3.88 21.54
CA ALA A 94 -1.60 -3.15 21.09
C ALA A 94 -1.61 -2.91 19.57
N LYS A 95 -1.98 -3.94 18.80
CA LYS A 95 -2.12 -3.83 17.34
C LYS A 95 -3.23 -2.86 16.94
N HIS A 96 -4.39 -2.93 17.57
CA HIS A 96 -5.53 -2.06 17.26
C HIS A 96 -5.29 -0.61 17.67
N VAL A 97 -4.56 -0.36 18.76
CA VAL A 97 -4.11 0.99 19.14
C VAL A 97 -3.18 1.57 18.05
N ARG A 98 -2.26 0.76 17.52
CA ARG A 98 -1.36 1.19 16.42
C ARG A 98 -2.15 1.50 15.14
N ILE A 99 -3.12 0.65 14.78
CA ILE A 99 -4.03 0.90 13.65
C ILE A 99 -4.85 2.17 13.89
N GLY A 100 -5.42 2.33 15.09
CA GLY A 100 -6.21 3.50 15.48
C GLY A 100 -5.42 4.80 15.39
N ARG A 101 -4.15 4.80 15.83
CA ARG A 101 -3.24 5.95 15.67
C ARG A 101 -3.03 6.30 14.20
N MET A 102 -2.91 5.30 13.33
CA MET A 102 -2.74 5.51 11.89
C MET A 102 -4.01 5.98 11.19
N ILE A 103 -5.17 5.44 11.57
CA ILE A 103 -6.49 5.94 11.16
C ILE A 103 -6.64 7.41 11.55
N TRP A 104 -6.26 7.79 12.77
CA TRP A 104 -6.33 9.18 13.22
C TRP A 104 -5.38 10.09 12.41
N CYS A 105 -4.13 9.66 12.22
CA CYS A 105 -3.14 10.39 11.43
C CYS A 105 -3.60 10.62 9.98
N LEU A 106 -3.95 9.56 9.26
CA LEU A 106 -4.43 9.65 7.87
C LEU A 106 -5.82 10.27 7.79
N GLY A 107 -6.64 10.18 8.84
CA GLY A 107 -7.92 10.87 8.95
C GLY A 107 -7.77 12.39 8.99
N ARG A 108 -6.69 12.91 9.61
CA ARG A 108 -6.34 14.34 9.51
C ARG A 108 -5.93 14.71 8.09
N VAL A 109 -5.09 13.91 7.44
CA VAL A 109 -4.67 14.11 6.04
C VAL A 109 -5.87 14.10 5.10
N ARG A 110 -6.75 13.11 5.20
CA ARG A 110 -7.99 13.01 4.42
C ARG A 110 -8.86 14.25 4.57
N ARG A 111 -9.01 14.76 5.80
CA ARG A 111 -9.79 15.98 6.06
C ARG A 111 -9.14 17.21 5.42
N ALA A 112 -7.81 17.33 5.50
CA ALA A 112 -7.08 18.40 4.84
C ALA A 112 -7.26 18.37 3.32
N ILE A 113 -7.06 17.20 2.68
CA ILE A 113 -7.26 17.02 1.23
C ILE A 113 -8.70 17.37 0.81
N LYS A 114 -9.70 16.97 1.60
CA LYS A 114 -11.10 17.30 1.29
C LYS A 114 -11.42 18.79 1.42
N ARG A 115 -10.73 19.52 2.28
CA ARG A 115 -10.93 20.97 2.46
C ARG A 115 -10.22 21.80 1.39
N ASP A 116 -9.18 21.26 0.77
CA ASP A 116 -8.41 21.93 -0.27
C ASP A 116 -9.26 22.09 -1.56
N PRO A 117 -9.55 23.33 -2.01
CA PRO A 117 -10.27 23.57 -3.25
C PRO A 117 -9.47 23.18 -4.50
N ASN A 118 -8.14 23.17 -4.41
CA ASN A 118 -7.23 22.85 -5.51
C ASN A 118 -6.80 21.37 -5.53
N ARG A 119 -7.43 20.51 -4.71
CA ARG A 119 -7.07 19.09 -4.57
C ARG A 119 -7.03 18.29 -5.88
N ALA A 120 -7.81 18.70 -6.89
CA ALA A 120 -7.85 18.04 -8.20
C ALA A 120 -6.66 18.41 -9.10
N ARG A 121 -5.96 19.52 -8.80
CA ARG A 121 -4.80 20.01 -9.55
C ARG A 121 -3.46 19.49 -8.99
N PHE A 122 -3.50 18.53 -8.06
CA PHE A 122 -2.28 17.98 -7.50
C PHE A 122 -1.48 17.26 -8.59
N MET A 123 -0.19 17.58 -8.68
CA MET A 123 0.76 16.97 -9.61
C MET A 123 2.02 16.56 -8.87
N ASP A 124 2.55 15.40 -9.23
CA ASP A 124 3.85 14.88 -8.81
C ASP A 124 4.51 14.14 -9.98
N LEU A 125 5.74 13.69 -9.79
CA LEU A 125 6.51 12.98 -10.82
C LEU A 125 5.76 11.78 -11.41
N ALA A 126 4.93 11.10 -10.63
CA ALA A 126 4.19 9.93 -11.08
C ALA A 126 2.91 10.28 -11.87
N LEU A 127 2.46 11.52 -11.81
CA LEU A 127 1.37 12.06 -12.63
C LEU A 127 1.88 12.85 -13.83
N THR A 128 3.19 13.09 -13.95
CA THR A 128 3.76 13.76 -15.12
C THR A 128 3.36 13.00 -16.38
N PRO A 129 2.74 13.67 -17.37
CA PRO A 129 2.41 13.04 -18.65
C PRO A 129 3.67 12.51 -19.33
N VAL A 130 3.55 11.34 -19.95
CA VAL A 130 4.64 10.77 -20.76
C VAL A 130 4.84 11.67 -21.98
N ALA A 131 6.07 12.15 -22.17
CA ALA A 131 6.42 12.92 -23.36
C ALA A 131 6.60 11.99 -24.57
N ASP A 132 6.31 12.48 -25.78
CA ASP A 132 6.31 11.65 -26.99
C ASP A 132 7.70 11.07 -27.34
N ASP A 133 8.77 11.70 -26.86
CA ASP A 133 10.17 11.30 -27.04
C ASP A 133 10.65 10.26 -26.00
N GLU A 134 10.03 10.19 -24.82
CA GLU A 134 10.34 9.19 -23.78
C GLU A 134 10.04 7.76 -24.26
N LEU A 135 8.95 7.58 -25.01
CA LEU A 135 8.58 6.29 -25.60
C LEU A 135 9.58 5.81 -26.67
N GLU A 136 10.36 6.72 -27.27
CA GLU A 136 11.37 6.40 -28.27
C GLU A 136 12.75 6.18 -27.65
N SER A 137 13.08 6.94 -26.60
CA SER A 137 14.39 6.93 -25.96
C SER A 137 14.56 5.84 -24.88
N LEU A 138 13.48 5.41 -24.21
CA LEU A 138 13.57 4.41 -23.15
C LEU A 138 13.77 3.01 -23.75
N GLU A 139 14.91 2.39 -23.40
CA GLU A 139 15.33 1.08 -23.88
C GLU A 139 14.24 0.00 -23.72
N MET A 140 13.49 0.03 -22.61
CA MET A 140 12.39 -0.91 -22.34
C MET A 140 11.35 -0.97 -23.47
N PHE A 141 11.11 0.13 -24.18
CA PHE A 141 10.16 0.15 -25.30
C PHE A 141 10.76 -0.34 -26.63
N GLN A 142 12.10 -0.42 -26.73
CA GLN A 142 12.81 -0.82 -27.94
C GLN A 142 13.30 -2.27 -27.94
N VAL A 143 13.24 -2.97 -26.80
CA VAL A 143 13.76 -4.33 -26.64
C VAL A 143 13.05 -5.36 -27.54
N SER A 144 11.77 -5.17 -27.85
CA SER A 144 10.99 -6.12 -28.66
C SER A 144 9.99 -5.44 -29.60
N ASP A 145 9.52 -6.18 -30.62
CA ASP A 145 8.45 -5.69 -31.51
C ASP A 145 7.14 -5.45 -30.75
N ALA A 146 6.84 -6.28 -29.74
CA ALA A 146 5.64 -6.12 -28.92
C ALA A 146 5.67 -4.82 -28.09
N THR A 147 6.83 -4.47 -27.52
CA THR A 147 7.01 -3.22 -26.76
C THR A 147 6.96 -2.00 -27.68
N ARG A 148 7.53 -2.08 -28.89
CA ARG A 148 7.42 -1.03 -29.90
C ARG A 148 5.97 -0.80 -30.34
N ALA A 149 5.22 -1.88 -30.57
CA ALA A 149 3.80 -1.79 -30.92
C ALA A 149 2.95 -1.18 -29.78
N ALA A 150 3.27 -1.52 -28.53
CA ALA A 150 2.62 -0.90 -27.36
C ALA A 150 2.92 0.60 -27.25
N ALA A 151 4.16 1.02 -27.48
CA ALA A 151 4.55 2.43 -27.51
C ALA A 151 3.82 3.20 -28.63
N ALA A 152 3.75 2.65 -29.84
CA ALA A 152 3.01 3.25 -30.95
C ALA A 152 1.50 3.37 -30.66
N LYS A 153 0.92 2.38 -29.99
CA LYS A 153 -0.48 2.43 -29.53
C LYS A 153 -0.68 3.53 -28.48
N ALA A 154 0.22 3.65 -27.51
CA ALA A 154 0.15 4.69 -26.49
C ALA A 154 0.20 6.09 -27.12
N LYS A 155 1.10 6.33 -28.10
CA LYS A 155 1.15 7.58 -28.87
C LYS A 155 -0.17 7.91 -29.54
N ARG A 156 -0.79 6.94 -30.23
CA ARG A 156 -2.10 7.14 -30.90
C ARG A 156 -3.20 7.49 -29.91
N MET A 157 -3.20 6.89 -28.72
CA MET A 157 -4.18 7.21 -27.68
C MET A 157 -3.95 8.60 -27.08
N ALA A 158 -2.70 9.01 -26.88
CA ALA A 158 -2.36 10.34 -26.40
C ALA A 158 -2.77 11.43 -27.41
N SER A 159 -2.45 11.23 -28.69
CA SER A 159 -2.85 12.17 -29.75
C SER A 159 -4.37 12.31 -29.88
N ALA A 160 -5.12 11.22 -29.68
CA ALA A 160 -6.58 11.23 -29.71
C ALA A 160 -7.24 11.86 -28.47
N ALA A 161 -6.54 11.90 -27.33
CA ALA A 161 -7.02 12.56 -26.12
C ALA A 161 -6.73 14.08 -26.10
N ALA A 162 -5.80 14.54 -26.95
CA ALA A 162 -5.44 15.95 -27.10
C ALA A 162 -6.28 16.70 -28.16
N SER A 163 -7.03 15.96 -29.00
CA SER A 163 -7.97 16.47 -30.02
C SER A 163 -9.41 16.53 -29.50
#